data_AF-A0A7G7Z857-F1
#
_entry.id   AF-A0A7G7Z857-F1
#
_cell.length_a   1.000
_cell.length_b   1.000
_cell.length_c   1.000
_cell.angle_alpha   90.00
_cell.angle_beta   90.00
_cell.angle_gamma   90.00
#
_symmetry.space_group_name_H-M   'P 1'
#
loop_
_entity.id
_entity.type
_entity.pdbx_description
1 polymer ?
#
loop_
_entity_poly.entity_id
_entity_poly.type
_entity_poly.pdbx_seq_one_letter_code
_entity_poly.pdbx_strand_id
1 'polypeptide(L)' 'MRLGREAISDPLSGSPNRRHFDIAIKDLLSRALVNFPGEGFSLAILDIDHVKPVNGEHGHDVGD' A
#
# COMPACT_ATOMS: atom_id res chain seq x y z
N MET A 1 -1.97 -21.48 -10.66
CA MET A 1 -1.20 -20.97 -9.50
C MET A 1 -1.65 -19.54 -9.19
N ARG A 2 -2.56 -19.33 -8.23
CA ARG A 2 -3.13 -18.01 -7.87
C ARG A 2 -2.54 -17.43 -6.57
N LEU A 3 -1.77 -18.23 -5.84
CA LEU A 3 -1.24 -17.96 -4.50
C LEU A 3 -0.29 -16.74 -4.43
N GLY A 4 0.40 -16.40 -5.52
CA GLY A 4 1.35 -15.27 -5.53
C GLY A 4 0.69 -13.89 -5.60
N ARG A 5 -0.40 -13.74 -6.37
CA ARG A 5 -1.10 -12.45 -6.52
C ARG A 5 -1.97 -12.12 -5.31
N GLU A 6 -2.67 -13.11 -4.75
CA GLU A 6 -3.50 -12.92 -3.54
C GLU A 6 -2.66 -12.56 -2.30
N ALA A 7 -1.37 -12.88 -2.28
CA ALA A 7 -0.50 -12.57 -1.15
C ALA A 7 0.01 -11.11 -1.11
N ILE A 8 -0.11 -10.36 -2.20
CA ILE A 8 0.45 -8.99 -2.35
C ILE A 8 -0.59 -7.91 -2.68
N SER A 9 -1.86 -8.29 -2.86
CA SER A 9 -2.97 -7.36 -3.07
C SER A 9 -3.90 -7.29 -1.86
N ASP A 10 -4.54 -6.15 -1.68
CA ASP A 10 -5.61 -5.90 -0.73
C ASP A 10 -6.94 -6.41 -1.34
N PRO A 11 -7.71 -7.24 -0.62
CA PRO A 11 -8.91 -7.86 -1.19
C PRO A 11 -10.08 -6.88 -1.38
N LEU A 12 -10.10 -5.77 -0.63
CA LEU A 12 -11.18 -4.78 -0.71
C LEU A 12 -11.00 -3.87 -1.95
N SER A 13 -9.82 -3.27 -2.08
CA SER A 13 -9.52 -2.28 -3.12
C SER A 13 -8.82 -2.86 -4.35
N GLY A 14 -8.26 -4.07 -4.27
CA GLY A 14 -7.39 -4.65 -5.30
C GLY A 14 -5.99 -4.02 -5.38
N SER A 15 -5.72 -2.97 -4.60
CA SER A 15 -4.43 -2.26 -4.56
C SER A 15 -3.33 -3.12 -3.95
N PRO A 16 -2.03 -2.79 -4.14
CA PRO A 16 -0.97 -3.47 -3.42
C PRO A 16 -1.14 -3.33 -1.90
N ASN A 17 -1.05 -4.44 -1.19
CA ASN A 17 -1.22 -4.46 0.27
C ASN A 17 0.07 -4.05 1.00
N ARG A 18 0.02 -4.05 2.33
CA ARG A 18 1.16 -3.68 3.18
C ARG A 18 2.41 -4.53 2.90
N ARG A 19 2.25 -5.82 2.63
CA ARG A 19 3.39 -6.70 2.31
C ARG A 19 4.07 -6.27 1.02
N HIS A 20 3.29 -5.91 -0.01
CA HIS A 20 3.87 -5.39 -1.25
C HIS A 20 4.64 -4.08 -1.00
N PHE A 21 4.06 -3.16 -0.22
CA PHE A 21 4.72 -1.92 0.16
C PHE A 21 6.08 -2.17 0.84
N ASP A 22 6.14 -3.10 1.80
CA ASP A 22 7.38 -3.40 2.52
C ASP A 22 8.45 -4.02 1.60
N ILE A 23 8.06 -4.80 0.60
CA ILE A 23 8.98 -5.34 -0.42
C ILE A 23 9.48 -4.20 -1.31
N ALA A 24 8.58 -3.38 -1.85
CA ALA A 24 8.90 -2.30 -2.77
C ALA A 24 9.85 -1.26 -2.15
N ILE A 25 9.63 -0.88 -0.89
CA ILE A 25 10.50 0.07 -0.19
C ILE A 25 11.90 -0.51 0.05
N LYS A 26 12.02 -1.79 0.39
CA LYS A 26 13.33 -2.44 0.53
C LYS A 26 14.10 -2.42 -0.79
N ASP A 27 13.43 -2.73 -1.89
CA ASP A 27 14.04 -2.69 -3.22
C ASP A 27 14.48 -1.27 -3.61
N LEU A 28 13.65 -0.26 -3.35
CA LEU A 28 13.99 1.15 -3.59
C LEU A 28 15.19 1.61 -2.76
N LEU A 29 15.24 1.25 -1.48
CA LEU A 29 16.37 1.56 -0.61
C LEU A 29 17.66 0.86 -1.07
N SER A 30 17.59 -0.42 -1.45
CA SER A 30 18.74 -1.15 -1.99
C SER A 30 19.25 -0.52 -3.28
N ARG A 31 18.35 -0.04 -4.15
CA ARG A 31 18.74 0.69 -5.37
C ARG A 31 19.46 2.01 -5.03
N ALA A 32 18.84 2.84 -4.20
CA ALA A 32 19.37 4.16 -3.84
C ALA A 32 20.70 4.11 -3.07
N LEU A 33 20.91 3.08 -2.23
CA LEU A 33 22.07 2.99 -1.34
C LEU A 33 23.21 2.13 -1.88
N VAL A 34 22.91 1.11 -2.69
CA VAL A 34 23.90 0.09 -3.09
C VAL A 34 24.08 0.04 -4.60
N ASN A 35 22.99 -0.11 -5.36
CA ASN A 35 23.09 -0.39 -6.79
C ASN A 35 23.37 0.86 -7.64
N PHE A 36 22.73 1.99 -7.28
CA PHE A 36 22.83 3.27 -7.98
C PHE A 36 22.92 4.43 -6.97
N PRO A 37 24.09 4.58 -6.30
CA PRO A 37 24.28 5.63 -5.32
C PRO A 37 23.99 7.02 -5.91
N GLY A 38 23.04 7.74 -5.31
CA GLY A 38 22.59 9.07 -5.78
C GLY A 38 21.26 9.06 -6.51
N GLU A 39 20.71 7.89 -6.87
CA GLU A 39 19.31 7.77 -7.30
C GLU A 39 18.39 7.91 -6.08
N GLY A 40 17.72 9.05 -5.97
CA GLY A 40 16.75 9.31 -4.91
C GLY A 40 15.35 8.80 -5.25
N PHE A 41 14.52 8.57 -4.23
CA PHE A 41 13.09 8.34 -4.39
C PHE A 41 12.29 9.21 -3.43
N SER A 42 11.01 9.40 -3.73
CA SER A 42 10.06 10.10 -2.86
C SER A 42 9.00 9.12 -2.34
N LEU A 43 8.50 9.36 -1.14
CA LEU A 43 7.43 8.60 -0.51
C LEU A 43 6.33 9.55 -0.05
N ALA A 44 5.09 9.27 -0.44
CA ALA A 44 3.91 9.92 0.10
C ALA A 44 3.08 8.91 0.88
N ILE A 45 2.53 9.34 2.02
CA ILE A 45 1.59 8.57 2.83
C ILE A 45 0.31 9.38 2.89
N LEU A 46 -0.82 8.72 2.62
CA LEU A 46 -2.14 9.30 2.65
C LEU A 46 -3.00 8.55 3.66
N ASP A 47 -3.87 9.28 4.34
CA ASP A 47 -4.89 8.74 5.24
C ASP A 47 -6.23 9.38 4.86
N ILE A 48 -7.31 8.60 4.90
CA ILE A 48 -8.65 9.10 4.56
C ILE A 48 -9.30 9.63 5.84
N ASP A 49 -9.52 10.94 5.89
CA ASP A 49 -10.21 11.55 7.02
C ASP A 49 -11.69 11.13 7.08
N HIS A 50 -12.26 11.12 8.29
CA HIS A 50 -13.69 10.96 8.55
C HIS A 50 -14.36 9.66 8.06
N VAL A 51 -13.61 8.57 7.84
CA VAL A 51 -14.18 7.24 7.51
C VAL A 51 -15.14 6.73 8.60
N LYS A 52 -14.83 6.95 9.89
CA LYS A 52 -15.67 6.49 11.00
C LYS A 52 -17.08 7.11 11.02
N PRO A 53 -17.24 8.45 10.92
CA PRO A 53 -18.57 9.07 10.75
C PRO A 53 -19.38 8.48 9.60
N VAL A 54 -18.77 8.32 8.41
CA VAL A 54 -19.44 7.77 7.23
C VAL A 54 -19.94 6.35 7.51
N ASN A 55 -19.10 5.49 8.07
CA ASN A 55 -19.49 4.12 8.42
C ASN A 55 -20.56 4.09 9.50
N GLY A 56 -20.54 5.05 10.43
CA GLY A 56 -21.54 5.18 11.47
C GLY A 56 -22.92 5.61 10.96
N GLU A 57 -22.97 6.47 9.93
CA GLU A 57 -24.22 6.99 9.36
C GLU A 57 -24.80 6.08 8.27
N HIS A 58 -23.94 5.44 7.46
CA HIS A 58 -24.35 4.74 6.24
C HIS A 58 -24.07 3.23 6.25
N GLY A 59 -23.38 2.73 7.28
CA GLY A 59 -22.94 1.34 7.36
C GLY A 59 -21.57 1.11 6.71
N HIS A 60 -20.95 -0.01 7.08
CA HIS A 60 -19.58 -0.34 6.64
C HIS A 60 -19.46 -0.54 5.13
N ASP A 61 -20.44 -1.18 4.49
CA ASP A 61 -20.46 -1.42 3.03
C ASP A 61 -20.36 -0.13 2.19
N VAL A 62 -20.65 1.04 2.77
CA VAL A 62 -20.57 2.34 2.09
C VAL A 62 -19.19 2.97 2.19
N GLY A 63 -18.45 2.71 3.27
CA GLY A 63 -17.07 3.19 3.42
C GLY A 63 -16.00 2.18 3.01
N ASP A 64 -16.40 0.93 2.81
CA ASP A 64 -15.64 -0.12 2.12
C ASP A 64 -15.52 0.20 0.62
#